data_AF-A0A6H5GSC7-F1
#
_entry.id   AF-A0A6H5GSC7-F1
#
_cell.length_a   1.000
_cell.length_b   1.000
_cell.length_c   1.000
_cell.angle_alpha   90.00
_cell.angle_beta   90.00
_cell.angle_gamma   90.00
#
_symmetry.space_group_name_H-M   'P 1'
#
loop_
_entity.id
_entity.type
_entity.pdbx_description
1 polymer ?
#
loop_
_entity_poly.entity_id
_entity_poly.type
_entity_poly.pdbx_seq_one_letter_code
_entity_poly.pdbx_strand_id
1 'polypeptide(L)' 'MSCSPVLDQVADVKIDPEGRFKYVLIRVYAPTTKDGNDPSKMIVRGNARGPYH' A
#
# COMPACT_ATOMS: atom_id res chain seq x y z
N MET A 1 -0.76 8.07 11.78
CA MET A 1 -0.10 9.01 10.87
C MET A 1 1.24 8.42 10.50
N SER A 2 1.50 8.24 9.20
CA SER A 2 2.80 7.73 8.74
C SER A 2 3.85 8.84 8.78
N CYS A 3 5.13 8.47 8.76
CA CYS A 3 6.25 9.44 8.83
C CYS A 3 6.41 10.30 7.55
N SER A 4 5.44 10.27 6.62
CA SER A 4 5.49 10.97 5.34
C SER A 4 4.10 11.42 4.88
N PRO A 5 3.87 12.74 4.65
CA PRO A 5 2.59 13.26 4.19
C PRO A 5 2.12 12.70 2.85
N VAL A 6 3.03 12.23 2.00
CA VAL A 6 2.67 11.60 0.72
C VAL A 6 2.23 10.15 0.90
N LEU A 7 2.75 9.45 1.91
CA LEU A 7 2.27 8.10 2.23
C LEU A 7 0.88 8.15 2.84
N ASP A 8 0.52 9.19 3.59
CA ASP A 8 -0.83 9.36 4.15
C ASP A 8 -1.93 9.45 3.08
N GLN A 9 -1.59 9.85 1.84
CA GLN A 9 -2.54 9.91 0.72
C GLN A 9 -2.82 8.54 0.09
N VAL A 10 -1.99 7.52 0.38
CA VAL A 10 -2.19 6.16 -0.12
C VAL A 10 -3.12 5.42 0.83
N ALA A 11 -4.25 4.91 0.35
CA ALA A 11 -5.15 4.12 1.20
C ALA A 11 -4.43 2.87 1.76
N ASP A 12 -4.57 2.62 3.06
CA ASP A 12 -3.93 1.47 3.73
C ASP A 12 -4.50 0.15 3.22
N VAL A 13 -5.82 0.10 3.02
CA VAL A 13 -6.53 -1.06 2.48
C VAL A 13 -7.42 -0.61 1.33
N LYS A 14 -7.33 -1.32 0.20
CA LYS A 14 -8.28 -1.18 -0.90
C LYS A 14 -8.50 -2.56 -1.51
N ILE A 15 -9.69 -3.10 -1.28
CA ILE A 15 -10.10 -4.43 -1.74
C ILE A 15 -11.49 -4.35 -2.37
N ASP A 16 -11.81 -5.29 -3.26
CA ASP A 16 -13.19 -5.46 -3.71
C ASP A 16 -14.10 -5.83 -2.52
N PRO A 17 -15.31 -5.27 -2.42
CA PRO A 17 -16.16 -5.43 -1.23
C PRO A 17 -16.80 -6.82 -1.13
N GLU A 18 -16.90 -7.55 -2.26
CA GLU A 18 -17.60 -8.82 -2.37
C GLU A 18 -16.85 -9.79 -3.29
N GLY A 19 -17.16 -11.09 -3.15
CA GLY A 19 -16.58 -12.17 -3.95
C GLY A 19 -15.35 -12.82 -3.32
N ARG A 20 -14.72 -13.73 -4.07
CA ARG A 20 -13.48 -14.43 -3.68
C ARG A 20 -12.37 -14.02 -4.62
N PHE A 21 -11.30 -13.46 -4.05
CA PHE A 21 -10.17 -12.93 -4.82
C PHE A 21 -8.84 -13.10 -4.08
N LYS A 22 -7.76 -12.90 -4.83
CA LYS A 22 -6.39 -12.88 -4.30
C LYS A 22 -6.05 -11.48 -3.78
N TYR A 23 -5.08 -11.38 -2.88
CA TYR A 23 -4.60 -10.09 -2.39
C TYR A 23 -3.09 -10.11 -2.16
N VAL A 24 -2.47 -8.94 -2.25
CA VAL A 24 -1.04 -8.73 -2.00
C VAL A 24 -0.84 -7.73 -0.86
N LEU A 25 0.20 -7.98 -0.07
CA LEU A 25 0.74 -7.05 0.90
C LEU A 25 1.95 -6.37 0.26
N ILE A 26 1.89 -5.05 0.08
CA ILE A 26 2.92 -4.27 -0.63
C ILE A 26 3.57 -3.30 0.34
N ARG A 27 4.90 -3.24 0.33
CA ARG A 27 5.65 -2.16 0.99
C ARG A 27 5.83 -1.01 0.01
N VAL A 28 5.26 0.16 0.34
CA VAL A 28 5.39 1.39 -0.45
C VAL A 28 6.37 2.31 0.25
N TYR A 29 7.30 2.86 -0.51
CA TYR A 29 8.31 3.80 -0.04
C TYR A 29 7.94 5.22 -0.46
N ALA A 30 8.19 6.18 0.42
CA ALA A 30 8.30 7.58 0.06
C ALA A 30 9.71 7.86 -0.48
N PRO A 31 9.95 9.04 -1.09
CA PRO A 31 11.30 9.51 -1.32
C PRO A 31 12.12 9.53 -0.02
N THR A 32 13.40 9.19 -0.13
CA THR A 32 14.37 9.30 0.97
C THR A 32 14.37 10.72 1.53
N THR A 33 14.30 10.83 2.85
CA THR A 33 14.33 12.11 3.56
C THR A 33 15.75 12.71 3.54
N LYS A 34 15.87 14.00 3.83
CA LYS A 34 17.17 14.68 3.90
C LYS A 34 18.11 14.07 4.95
N ASP A 35 17.54 13.48 6.00
CA ASP A 35 18.28 12.80 7.07
C ASP A 35 18.66 11.35 6.73
N GLY A 36 18.44 10.92 5.48
CA GLY A 36 18.80 9.59 4.99
C GLY A 36 17.85 8.47 5.40
N ASN A 37 16.71 8.79 6.02
CA ASN A 37 15.68 7.79 6.32
C ASN A 37 14.83 7.48 5.08
N ASP A 38 14.36 6.23 4.95
CA ASP A 38 13.49 5.74 3.89
C ASP A 38 12.09 5.40 4.45
N PRO A 39 11.19 6.40 4.59
CA PRO A 39 9.85 6.16 5.10
C PRO A 39 9.11 5.17 4.21
N SER A 40 8.49 4.18 4.84
CA SER A 40 7.65 3.22 4.14
C SER A 40 6.45 2.82 4.98
N LYS A 41 5.42 2.29 4.31
CA LYS A 41 4.31 1.63 4.97
C LYS A 41 3.84 0.41 4.19
N MET A 42 3.18 -0.49 4.89
CA MET A 42 2.52 -1.64 4.29
C MET A 42 1.10 -1.26 3.85
N ILE A 43 0.70 -1.71 2.67
CA ILE A 43 -0.67 -1.56 2.15
C ILE A 43 -1.21 -2.89 1.65
N VAL A 44 -2.54 -3.03 1.68
CA VAL A 44 -3.26 -4.21 1.19
C VAL A 44 -4.02 -3.86 -0.08
N ARG A 45 -3.85 -4.67 -1.12
CA ARG A 45 -4.59 -4.57 -2.39
C ARG A 45 -5.12 -5.94 -2.79
N GLY A 46 -6.39 -6.01 -3.19
CA GLY A 46 -7.01 -7.25 -3.67
C GLY A 46 -8.19 -6.95 -4.58
N ASN A 47 -8.32 -7.65 -5.69
CA ASN A 47 -9.46 -7.51 -6.60
C ASN A 47 -9.69 -8.81 -7.38
N ALA A 48 -10.93 -9.02 -7.82
CA ALA A 48 -11.33 -10.22 -8.56
C ALA A 48 -10.88 -10.20 -10.03
N ARG A 49 -10.49 -9.04 -10.56
CA ARG A 49 -10.03 -8.89 -11.95
C ARG A 49 -8.66 -9.53 -12.18
N GLY A 50 -7.81 -9.57 -11.15
CA GLY A 50 -6.47 -10.15 -11.23
C GLY A 50 -6.48 -11.67 -11.02
N PRO A 51 -6.22 -12.49 -12.05
CA PRO A 51 -6.11 -13.94 -11.86
C PRO A 51 -4.86 -14.35 -11.08
N TYR A 52 -3.89 -13.46 -10.93
CA TYR A 52 -2.61 -13.67 -10.25
C TYR A 52 -2.31 -12.52 -9.27
N HIS A 53 -1.34 -12.76 -8.39
CA HIS A 53 -0.74 -11.72 -7.56
C HIS A 53 0.21 -10.85 -8.39
#